data_AF-A0A2E7CW61-F1
#
_entry.id   AF-A0A2E7CW61-F1
#
_cell.length_a   1.000
_cell.length_b   1.000
_cell.length_c   1.000
_cell.angle_alpha   90.00
_cell.angle_beta   90.00
_cell.angle_gamma   90.00
#
_symmetry.space_group_name_H-M   'P 1'
#
loop_
_entity.id
_entity.type
_entity.pdbx_description
1 polymer ?
#
loop_
_entity_poly.entity_id
_entity_poly.type
_entity_poly.pdbx_seq_one_letter_code
_entity_poly.pdbx_strand_id
1 'polypeptide(L)'
;MKIFNIVIFAFLVYTFSSCVPARKFEEIAEKQEICAKDLKALKTLKTELETENVELQSISDRLSEETKRLRSDTTLLGKSLRMKEKQYDKINLLNERIQEQLEMLQKGNAIEKQQLMADLERRKMELLKLEDELNELEIDLNAKKVDLENMSIKLQKREERVNELEQIIANKDAIVKALKDKVANALLGFRDKGLSVEEKNGKVYVSMDAKLLFASGSTKVDAQGVKALKELAKVLESQEDLEILVEGHTDTDKMKSSSHPSDNWELSVLRATSVVKIMLSNSKMDPVTISASGRSEFIPIDSENKAKNRRIEVVLIPKLDELFDIISN
;
A
#
# COMPACT_ATOMS: atom_id res chain seq x y z
N MET A 1 193.51 64.01 -10.43
CA MET A 1 193.88 65.33 -9.87
C MET A 1 192.74 66.30 -10.14
N LYS A 2 192.05 66.74 -9.06
CA LYS A 2 191.12 67.89 -8.94
C LYS A 2 189.83 67.82 -9.80
N ILE A 3 188.69 67.29 -9.33
CA ILE A 3 187.53 68.04 -8.77
C ILE A 3 186.62 67.09 -7.92
N PHE A 4 187.23 66.26 -7.09
CA PHE A 4 186.58 65.41 -6.08
C PHE A 4 185.79 66.18 -4.98
N ASN A 5 185.69 67.52 -5.05
CA ASN A 5 185.10 68.38 -4.01
C ASN A 5 183.77 69.08 -4.37
N ILE A 6 183.25 69.00 -5.60
CA ILE A 6 181.98 69.68 -5.94
C ILE A 6 180.78 68.70 -5.84
N VAL A 7 181.03 67.40 -5.97
CA VAL A 7 180.02 66.33 -5.81
C VAL A 7 179.48 66.24 -4.37
N ILE A 8 180.14 66.86 -3.38
CA ILE A 8 179.74 66.82 -1.97
C ILE A 8 178.89 68.04 -1.54
N PHE A 9 178.93 69.17 -2.27
CA PHE A 9 178.23 70.39 -1.84
C PHE A 9 176.78 70.49 -2.34
N ALA A 10 176.44 69.88 -3.48
CA ALA A 10 175.05 69.90 -3.99
C ALA A 10 174.15 68.80 -3.40
N PHE A 11 174.73 67.72 -2.87
CA PHE A 11 173.99 66.66 -2.15
C PHE A 11 173.57 67.11 -0.72
N LEU A 12 174.09 68.26 -0.27
CA LEU A 12 173.87 68.88 1.04
C LEU A 12 172.94 70.12 0.97
N VAL A 13 172.24 70.32 -0.16
CA VAL A 13 171.02 71.15 -0.26
C VAL A 13 169.83 70.18 -0.42
N TYR A 14 169.75 69.19 0.47
CA TYR A 14 168.96 69.26 1.72
C TYR A 14 167.47 69.38 1.39
N THR A 15 166.74 68.27 1.24
CA THR A 15 166.00 67.61 2.35
C THR A 15 165.11 68.54 3.20
N PHE A 16 164.70 69.69 2.67
CA PHE A 16 163.68 70.56 3.28
C PHE A 16 162.76 71.15 2.21
N SER A 17 161.72 70.41 1.80
CA SER A 17 160.39 70.98 1.46
C SER A 17 159.38 69.88 1.13
N SER A 18 159.20 68.93 2.04
CA SER A 18 158.01 68.08 2.11
C SER A 18 157.17 68.50 3.32
N CYS A 19 156.40 69.59 3.20
CA CYS A 19 155.43 69.98 4.22
C CYS A 19 154.09 70.35 3.56
N VAL A 20 153.13 69.43 3.59
CA VAL A 20 151.70 69.71 3.35
C VAL A 20 151.16 70.48 4.58
N PRO A 21 150.44 71.60 4.42
CA PRO A 21 149.97 72.41 5.55
C PRO A 21 148.95 71.66 6.42
N ALA A 22 149.10 71.71 7.75
CA ALA A 22 148.23 71.07 8.75
C ALA A 22 146.72 71.36 8.56
N ARG A 23 146.37 72.56 8.07
CA ARG A 23 144.97 72.96 7.77
C ARG A 23 144.25 72.03 6.77
N LYS A 24 144.96 71.54 5.74
CA LYS A 24 144.35 70.60 4.77
C LYS A 24 144.12 69.21 5.37
N PHE A 25 144.91 68.84 6.39
CA PHE A 25 144.74 67.57 7.10
C PHE A 25 143.55 67.62 8.05
N GLU A 26 143.37 68.75 8.75
CA GLU A 26 142.19 69.02 9.60
C GLU A 26 140.89 69.01 8.80
N GLU A 27 140.83 69.69 7.64
CA GLU A 27 139.62 69.73 6.81
C GLU A 27 139.25 68.35 6.22
N ILE A 28 140.25 67.53 5.89
CA ILE A 28 140.05 66.15 5.43
C ILE A 28 139.63 65.25 6.60
N ALA A 29 140.22 65.42 7.78
CA ALA A 29 139.85 64.67 8.99
C ALA A 29 138.40 64.98 9.43
N GLU A 30 137.98 66.25 9.36
CA GLU A 30 136.61 66.66 9.67
C GLU A 30 135.60 66.09 8.66
N LYS A 31 135.91 66.13 7.36
CA LYS A 31 135.09 65.47 6.32
C LYS A 31 135.04 63.95 6.49
N GLN A 32 136.14 63.34 6.93
CA GLN A 32 136.19 61.90 7.23
C GLN A 32 135.34 61.56 8.46
N GLU A 33 135.33 62.42 9.49
CA GLU A 33 134.50 62.25 10.68
C GLU A 33 133.00 62.40 10.36
N ILE A 34 132.63 63.41 9.57
CA ILE A 34 131.25 63.60 9.09
C ILE A 34 130.81 62.39 8.25
N CYS A 35 131.64 61.96 7.30
CA CYS A 35 131.36 60.80 6.47
C CYS A 35 131.23 59.50 7.30
N ALA A 36 132.03 59.35 8.37
CA ALA A 36 131.92 58.22 9.29
C ALA A 36 130.63 58.26 10.13
N LYS A 37 130.18 59.46 10.56
CA LYS A 37 128.89 59.65 11.25
C LYS A 37 127.71 59.35 10.33
N ASP A 38 127.73 59.86 9.09
CA ASP A 38 126.69 59.60 8.09
C ASP A 38 126.64 58.11 7.73
N LEU A 39 127.78 57.47 7.53
CA LEU A 39 127.85 56.03 7.26
C LEU A 39 127.31 55.19 8.42
N LYS A 40 127.55 55.62 9.67
CA LYS A 40 126.98 54.96 10.85
C LYS A 40 125.46 55.15 10.91
N ALA A 41 124.95 56.35 10.67
CA ALA A 41 123.52 56.66 10.63
C ALA A 41 122.78 55.93 9.49
N LEU A 42 123.39 55.86 8.31
CA LEU A 42 122.90 55.09 7.16
C LEU A 42 122.88 53.59 7.47
N LYS A 43 123.89 53.06 8.18
CA LYS A 43 123.89 51.65 8.62
C LYS A 43 122.79 51.35 9.62
N THR A 44 122.57 52.21 10.62
CA THR A 44 121.48 52.02 11.60
C THR A 44 120.11 52.12 10.92
N LEU A 45 119.92 53.11 10.04
CA LEU A 45 118.67 53.25 9.28
C LEU A 45 118.44 52.04 8.37
N LYS A 46 119.49 51.53 7.70
CA LYS A 46 119.40 50.32 6.89
C LYS A 46 118.94 49.12 7.73
N THR A 47 119.53 48.91 8.90
CA THR A 47 119.12 47.79 9.78
C THR A 47 117.70 47.95 10.30
N GLU A 48 117.27 49.16 10.63
CA GLU A 48 115.89 49.45 11.05
C GLU A 48 114.89 49.16 9.92
N LEU A 49 115.18 49.63 8.70
CA LEU A 49 114.36 49.34 7.52
C LEU A 49 114.35 47.85 7.17
N GLU A 50 115.46 47.13 7.33
CA GLU A 50 115.53 45.68 7.14
C GLU A 50 114.66 44.95 8.17
N THR A 51 114.69 45.36 9.45
CA THR A 51 113.82 44.79 10.48
C THR A 51 112.34 45.07 10.21
N GLU A 52 111.99 46.31 9.84
CA GLU A 52 110.61 46.68 9.52
C GLU A 52 110.10 45.91 8.30
N ASN A 53 110.94 45.71 7.28
CA ASN A 53 110.57 44.94 6.10
C ASN A 53 110.28 43.46 6.43
N VAL A 54 111.08 42.84 7.30
CA VAL A 54 110.83 41.47 7.76
C VAL A 54 109.54 41.38 8.58
N GLU A 55 109.27 42.35 9.46
CA GLU A 55 108.03 42.41 10.23
C GLU A 55 106.81 42.58 9.32
N LEU A 56 106.87 43.52 8.37
CA LEU A 56 105.83 43.74 7.38
C LEU A 56 105.60 42.50 6.51
N GLN A 57 106.66 41.80 6.12
CA GLN A 57 106.55 40.54 5.38
C GLN A 57 105.85 39.46 6.22
N SER A 58 106.22 39.30 7.49
CA SER A 58 105.57 38.36 8.40
C SER A 58 104.09 38.69 8.62
N ILE A 59 103.73 39.97 8.72
CA ILE A 59 102.34 40.41 8.84
C ILE A 59 101.59 40.13 7.54
N SER A 60 102.19 40.42 6.39
CA SER A 60 101.64 40.13 5.06
C SER A 60 101.35 38.64 4.88
N ASP A 61 102.28 37.77 5.28
CA ASP A 61 102.12 36.32 5.20
C ASP A 61 100.99 35.82 6.12
N ARG A 62 100.91 36.34 7.36
CA ARG A 62 99.82 36.01 8.30
C ARG A 62 98.46 36.45 7.75
N LEU A 63 98.36 37.69 7.28
CA LEU A 63 97.12 38.22 6.68
C LEU A 63 96.73 37.44 5.42
N SER A 64 97.70 37.02 4.61
CA SER A 64 97.44 36.18 3.44
C SER A 64 96.85 34.82 3.84
N GLU A 65 97.35 34.20 4.91
CA GLU A 65 96.85 32.92 5.39
C GLU A 65 95.45 33.04 6.02
N GLU A 66 95.20 34.08 6.82
CA GLU A 66 93.87 34.40 7.34
C GLU A 66 92.87 34.65 6.20
N THR A 67 93.28 35.39 5.16
CA THR A 67 92.44 35.64 3.98
C THR A 67 92.09 34.35 3.25
N LYS A 68 93.04 33.40 3.14
CA LYS A 68 92.76 32.06 2.55
C LYS A 68 91.76 31.27 3.38
N ARG A 69 91.91 31.25 4.72
CA ARG A 69 90.97 30.57 5.63
C ARG A 69 89.57 31.15 5.54
N LEU A 70 89.45 32.48 5.66
CA LEU A 70 88.17 33.19 5.53
C LEU A 70 87.50 32.94 4.17
N ARG A 71 88.29 32.90 3.07
CA ARG A 71 87.78 32.56 1.74
C ARG A 71 87.24 31.12 1.69
N SER A 72 87.92 30.16 2.32
CA SER A 72 87.44 28.78 2.43
C SER A 72 86.14 28.70 3.22
N ASP A 73 86.08 29.31 4.39
CA ASP A 73 84.89 29.30 5.26
C ASP A 73 83.70 29.97 4.60
N THR A 74 83.91 31.10 3.93
CA THR A 74 82.88 31.80 3.16
C THR A 74 82.37 30.92 2.01
N THR A 75 83.26 30.17 1.36
CA THR A 75 82.87 29.25 0.28
C THR A 75 82.04 28.08 0.82
N LEU A 76 82.43 27.50 1.96
CA LEU A 76 81.68 26.42 2.61
C LEU A 76 80.32 26.91 3.10
N LEU A 77 80.28 28.06 3.76
CA LEU A 77 79.05 28.70 4.24
C LEU A 77 78.11 28.99 3.07
N GLY A 78 78.62 29.56 1.97
CA GLY A 78 77.84 29.82 0.77
C GLY A 78 77.28 28.55 0.12
N LYS A 79 78.02 27.43 0.14
CA LYS A 79 77.51 26.13 -0.33
C LYS A 79 76.40 25.61 0.58
N SER A 80 76.60 25.69 1.91
CA SER A 80 75.60 25.25 2.89
C SER A 80 74.31 26.07 2.80
N LEU A 81 74.44 27.40 2.68
CA LEU A 81 73.30 28.31 2.53
C LEU A 81 72.48 27.97 1.28
N ARG A 82 73.11 27.83 0.11
CA ARG A 82 72.42 27.42 -1.13
C ARG A 82 71.73 26.06 -1.03
N MET A 83 72.33 25.12 -0.29
CA MET A 83 71.71 23.82 -0.05
C MET A 83 70.48 23.94 0.87
N LYS A 84 70.55 24.79 1.90
CA LYS A 84 69.44 25.07 2.81
C LYS A 84 68.31 25.83 2.14
N GLU A 85 68.63 26.83 1.31
CA GLU A 85 67.65 27.54 0.47
C GLU A 85 66.87 26.55 -0.41
N LYS A 86 67.58 25.67 -1.13
CA LYS A 86 66.93 24.60 -1.92
C LYS A 86 66.04 23.66 -1.10
N GLN A 87 66.45 23.33 0.12
CA GLN A 87 65.63 22.51 1.03
C GLN A 87 64.39 23.26 1.49
N TYR A 88 64.53 24.55 1.80
CA TYR A 88 63.43 25.42 2.21
C TYR A 88 62.41 25.60 1.07
N ASP A 89 62.88 25.87 -0.14
CA ASP A 89 62.04 25.95 -1.33
C ASP A 89 61.26 24.64 -1.56
N LYS A 90 61.92 23.49 -1.39
CA LYS A 90 61.27 22.18 -1.48
C LYS A 90 60.21 21.98 -0.40
N ILE A 91 60.48 22.41 0.84
CA ILE A 91 59.52 22.32 1.95
C ILE A 91 58.31 23.20 1.67
N ASN A 92 58.51 24.43 1.20
CA ASN A 92 57.41 25.34 0.86
C ASN A 92 56.53 24.76 -0.23
N LEU A 93 57.13 24.23 -1.32
CA LEU A 93 56.38 23.58 -2.39
C LEU A 93 55.59 22.36 -1.90
N LEU A 94 56.17 21.57 -1.00
CA LEU A 94 55.47 20.43 -0.40
C LEU A 94 54.31 20.87 0.49
N ASN A 95 54.50 21.93 1.28
CA ASN A 95 53.44 22.48 2.14
C ASN A 95 52.28 23.03 1.31
N GLU A 96 52.57 23.78 0.23
CA GLU A 96 51.56 24.27 -0.70
C GLU A 96 50.77 23.11 -1.32
N ARG A 97 51.45 22.06 -1.80
CA ARG A 97 50.78 20.88 -2.36
C ARG A 97 49.91 20.14 -1.32
N ILE A 98 50.39 20.02 -0.08
CA ILE A 98 49.62 19.39 1.00
C ILE A 98 48.38 20.24 1.32
N GLN A 99 48.50 21.57 1.36
CA GLN A 99 47.36 22.46 1.56
C GLN A 99 46.33 22.33 0.45
N GLU A 100 46.76 22.30 -0.82
CA GLU A 100 45.87 22.06 -1.96
C GLU A 100 45.13 20.72 -1.87
N GLN A 101 45.84 19.64 -1.52
CA GLN A 101 45.23 18.32 -1.35
C GLN A 101 44.23 18.29 -0.19
N LEU A 102 44.54 18.93 0.94
CA LEU A 102 43.63 19.05 2.08
C LEU A 102 42.36 19.82 1.70
N GLU A 103 42.49 20.93 0.97
CA GLU A 103 41.33 21.68 0.50
C GLU A 103 40.46 20.86 -0.46
N MET A 104 41.06 20.13 -1.41
CA MET A 104 40.30 19.27 -2.32
C MET A 104 39.56 18.17 -1.56
N LEU A 105 40.23 17.50 -0.60
CA LEU A 105 39.61 16.46 0.22
C LEU A 105 38.49 17.03 1.10
N GLN A 106 38.68 18.19 1.72
CA GLN A 106 37.64 18.84 2.52
C GLN A 106 36.43 19.23 1.66
N LYS A 107 36.65 19.78 0.46
CA LYS A 107 35.58 20.11 -0.49
C LYS A 107 34.84 18.85 -0.93
N GLY A 108 35.57 17.79 -1.31
CA GLY A 108 34.98 16.50 -1.69
C GLY A 108 34.11 15.91 -0.58
N ASN A 109 34.67 15.79 0.63
CA ASN A 109 33.95 15.27 1.80
C ASN A 109 32.73 16.11 2.17
N ALA A 110 32.81 17.45 2.03
CA ALA A 110 31.67 18.32 2.30
C ALA A 110 30.54 18.11 1.29
N ILE A 111 30.87 17.95 0.00
CA ILE A 111 29.91 17.66 -1.06
C ILE A 111 29.27 16.29 -0.84
N GLU A 112 30.06 15.24 -0.61
CA GLU A 112 29.56 13.88 -0.36
C GLU A 112 28.66 13.85 0.89
N LYS A 113 29.06 14.52 1.97
CA LYS A 113 28.24 14.64 3.19
C LYS A 113 26.92 15.35 2.90
N GLN A 114 26.95 16.43 2.13
CA GLN A 114 25.74 17.17 1.77
C GLN A 114 24.79 16.32 0.92
N GLN A 115 25.33 15.58 -0.07
CA GLN A 115 24.56 14.66 -0.90
C GLN A 115 23.93 13.55 -0.05
N LEU A 116 24.72 12.90 0.82
CA LEU A 116 24.23 11.84 1.68
C LEU A 116 23.16 12.34 2.66
N MET A 117 23.31 13.55 3.20
CA MET A 117 22.29 14.19 4.04
C MET A 117 21.00 14.46 3.26
N ALA A 118 21.10 14.94 2.03
CA ALA A 118 19.94 15.17 1.17
C ALA A 118 19.21 13.86 0.82
N ASP A 119 19.95 12.81 0.49
CA ASP A 119 19.39 11.48 0.20
C ASP A 119 18.73 10.85 1.42
N LEU A 120 19.33 11.03 2.60
CA LEU A 120 18.79 10.54 3.86
C LEU A 120 17.48 11.24 4.21
N GLU A 121 17.40 12.57 4.08
CA GLU A 121 16.16 13.31 4.29
C GLU A 121 15.09 12.96 3.25
N ARG A 122 15.48 12.75 1.99
CA ARG A 122 14.56 12.26 0.96
C ARG A 122 13.98 10.89 1.33
N ARG A 123 14.82 9.93 1.71
CA ARG A 123 14.37 8.59 2.10
C ARG A 123 13.50 8.60 3.35
N LYS A 124 13.81 9.46 4.34
CA LYS A 124 12.94 9.66 5.50
C LYS A 124 11.55 10.15 5.10
N MET A 125 11.47 11.13 4.21
CA MET A 125 10.18 11.61 3.70
C MET A 125 9.42 10.52 2.91
N GLU A 126 10.12 9.71 2.11
CA GLU A 126 9.51 8.58 1.40
C GLU A 126 8.99 7.50 2.38
N LEU A 127 9.74 7.19 3.44
CA LEU A 127 9.30 6.27 4.50
C LEU A 127 8.08 6.79 5.25
N LEU A 128 8.07 8.07 5.61
CA LEU A 128 6.93 8.68 6.30
C LEU A 128 5.65 8.57 5.45
N LYS A 129 5.74 8.87 4.15
CA LYS A 129 4.61 8.72 3.23
C LYS A 129 4.12 7.28 3.14
N LEU A 130 5.04 6.33 3.06
CA LEU A 130 4.68 4.92 2.99
C LEU A 130 4.05 4.41 4.29
N GLU A 131 4.50 4.93 5.44
CA GLU A 131 3.91 4.64 6.75
C GLU A 131 2.49 5.20 6.86
N ASP A 132 2.26 6.43 6.39
CA ASP A 132 0.92 7.02 6.31
C ASP A 132 -0.02 6.22 5.40
N GLU A 133 0.44 5.82 4.21
CA GLU A 133 -0.32 4.97 3.27
C GLU A 133 -0.64 3.60 3.88
N LEU A 134 0.32 2.99 4.60
CA LEU A 134 0.10 1.71 5.26
C LEU A 134 -0.94 1.81 6.38
N ASN A 135 -0.88 2.87 7.18
CA ASN A 135 -1.87 3.13 8.24
C ASN A 135 -3.27 3.33 7.65
N GLU A 136 -3.40 4.05 6.52
CA GLU A 136 -4.69 4.22 5.85
C GLU A 136 -5.24 2.88 5.33
N LEU A 137 -4.39 2.06 4.70
CA LEU A 137 -4.74 0.72 4.24
C LEU A 137 -5.14 -0.21 5.39
N GLU A 138 -4.47 -0.13 6.55
CA GLU A 138 -4.81 -0.91 7.73
C GLU A 138 -6.20 -0.53 8.27
N ILE A 139 -6.55 0.76 8.26
CA ILE A 139 -7.88 1.23 8.66
C ILE A 139 -8.95 0.71 7.69
N ASP A 140 -8.73 0.81 6.38
CA ASP A 140 -9.67 0.30 5.36
C ASP A 140 -9.85 -1.23 5.46
N LEU A 141 -8.76 -1.97 5.66
CA LEU A 141 -8.81 -3.42 5.82
C LEU A 141 -9.62 -3.83 7.06
N ASN A 142 -9.42 -3.14 8.18
CA ASN A 142 -10.18 -3.39 9.40
C ASN A 142 -11.66 -3.06 9.23
N ALA A 143 -12.00 -1.95 8.56
CA ALA A 143 -13.39 -1.61 8.24
C ALA A 143 -14.05 -2.69 7.37
N LYS A 144 -13.38 -3.13 6.30
CA LYS A 144 -13.87 -4.20 5.43
C LYS A 144 -14.05 -5.53 6.16
N LYS A 145 -13.16 -5.85 7.10
CA LYS A 145 -13.26 -7.06 7.93
C LYS A 145 -14.52 -7.04 8.80
N VAL A 146 -14.81 -5.90 9.43
CA VAL A 146 -16.04 -5.71 10.23
C VAL A 146 -17.28 -5.81 9.35
N ASP A 147 -17.26 -5.22 8.15
CA ASP A 147 -18.37 -5.31 7.20
C ASP A 147 -18.62 -6.75 6.72
N LEU A 148 -17.56 -7.50 6.44
CA LEU A 148 -17.66 -8.92 6.07
C LEU A 148 -18.23 -9.76 7.21
N GLU A 149 -17.82 -9.52 8.45
CA GLU A 149 -18.37 -10.21 9.62
C GLU A 149 -19.87 -9.91 9.79
N ASN A 150 -20.26 -8.64 9.67
CA ASN A 150 -21.66 -8.22 9.70
C ASN A 150 -22.49 -8.85 8.57
N MET A 151 -21.92 -8.93 7.36
CA MET A 151 -22.58 -9.55 6.21
C MET A 151 -22.73 -11.06 6.39
N SER A 152 -21.72 -11.73 6.92
CA SER A 152 -21.76 -13.16 7.27
C SER A 152 -22.87 -13.45 8.27
N ILE A 153 -22.99 -12.64 9.34
CA ILE A 153 -24.07 -12.79 10.33
C ILE A 153 -25.44 -12.58 9.70
N LYS A 154 -25.59 -11.60 8.79
CA LYS A 154 -26.85 -11.36 8.07
C LYS A 154 -27.21 -12.52 7.14
N LEU A 155 -26.23 -13.10 6.46
CA LEU A 155 -26.43 -14.26 5.59
C LEU A 155 -26.84 -15.49 6.40
N GLN A 156 -26.16 -15.78 7.51
CA GLN A 156 -26.53 -16.88 8.39
C GLN A 156 -27.97 -16.75 8.91
N LYS A 157 -28.37 -15.56 9.36
CA LYS A 157 -29.76 -15.30 9.80
C LYS A 157 -30.78 -15.50 8.67
N ARG A 158 -30.42 -15.13 7.44
CA ARG A 158 -31.28 -15.35 6.27
C ARG A 158 -31.38 -16.83 5.93
N GLU A 159 -30.28 -17.56 5.99
CA GLU A 159 -30.24 -19.00 5.77
C GLU A 159 -31.10 -19.75 6.80
N GLU A 160 -30.96 -19.42 8.09
CA GLU A 160 -31.82 -19.94 9.17
C GLU A 160 -33.31 -19.67 8.89
N ARG A 161 -33.64 -18.44 8.48
CA ARG A 161 -35.04 -18.07 8.16
C ARG A 161 -35.57 -18.80 6.92
N VAL A 162 -34.74 -19.00 5.90
CA VAL A 162 -35.13 -19.75 4.70
C VAL A 162 -35.39 -21.21 5.06
N ASN A 163 -34.49 -21.85 5.82
CA ASN A 163 -34.66 -23.22 6.28
C ASN A 163 -35.95 -23.39 7.12
N GLU A 164 -36.24 -22.45 8.01
CA GLU A 164 -37.49 -22.44 8.79
C GLU A 164 -38.73 -22.36 7.89
N LEU A 165 -38.72 -21.46 6.90
CA LEU A 165 -39.83 -21.30 5.97
C LEU A 165 -40.00 -22.52 5.06
N GLU A 166 -38.91 -23.12 4.58
CA GLU A 166 -38.92 -24.35 3.79
C GLU A 166 -39.52 -25.50 4.60
N GLN A 167 -39.17 -25.63 5.88
CA GLN A 167 -39.74 -26.65 6.75
C GLN A 167 -41.25 -26.44 6.95
N ILE A 168 -41.68 -25.19 7.14
CA ILE A 168 -43.10 -24.85 7.26
C ILE A 168 -43.84 -25.20 5.97
N ILE A 169 -43.31 -24.84 4.81
CA ILE A 169 -43.94 -25.14 3.51
C ILE A 169 -44.03 -26.66 3.30
N ALA A 170 -42.95 -27.39 3.56
CA ALA A 170 -42.95 -28.86 3.44
C ALA A 170 -44.00 -29.51 4.35
N ASN A 171 -44.13 -29.03 5.60
CA ASN A 171 -45.16 -29.49 6.53
C ASN A 171 -46.57 -29.17 6.01
N LYS A 172 -46.81 -27.96 5.50
CA LYS A 172 -48.10 -27.58 4.90
C LYS A 172 -48.46 -28.47 3.72
N ASP A 173 -47.53 -28.68 2.80
CA ASP A 173 -47.75 -29.51 1.61
C ASP A 173 -48.01 -30.98 1.98
N ALA A 174 -47.31 -31.52 2.98
CA ALA A 174 -47.52 -32.87 3.48
C ALA A 174 -48.93 -33.04 4.09
N ILE A 175 -49.38 -32.09 4.90
CA ILE A 175 -50.71 -32.14 5.52
C ILE A 175 -51.81 -31.99 4.46
N VAL A 176 -51.67 -31.02 3.55
CA VAL A 176 -52.63 -30.83 2.44
C VAL A 176 -52.70 -32.10 1.59
N LYS A 177 -51.56 -32.74 1.29
CA LYS A 177 -51.53 -34.00 0.54
C LYS A 177 -52.22 -35.13 1.30
N ALA A 178 -51.95 -35.29 2.60
CA ALA A 178 -52.59 -36.33 3.41
C ALA A 178 -54.12 -36.17 3.46
N LEU A 179 -54.60 -34.93 3.60
CA LEU A 179 -56.02 -34.63 3.57
C LEU A 179 -56.63 -34.92 2.19
N LYS A 180 -55.94 -34.54 1.11
CA LYS A 180 -56.36 -34.86 -0.26
C LYS A 180 -56.48 -36.37 -0.48
N ASP A 181 -55.48 -37.15 -0.07
CA ASP A 181 -55.49 -38.61 -0.23
C ASP A 181 -56.65 -39.25 0.55
N LYS A 182 -56.93 -38.77 1.77
CA LYS A 182 -58.09 -39.20 2.58
C LYS A 182 -59.41 -38.96 1.85
N VAL A 183 -59.58 -37.77 1.27
CA VAL A 183 -60.80 -37.39 0.54
C VAL A 183 -60.93 -38.13 -0.79
N ALA A 184 -59.86 -38.22 -1.57
CA ALA A 184 -59.86 -38.93 -2.84
C ALA A 184 -60.24 -40.40 -2.65
N ASN A 185 -59.65 -41.08 -1.66
CA ASN A 185 -59.96 -42.48 -1.33
C ASN A 185 -61.42 -42.68 -0.94
N ALA A 186 -62.02 -41.74 -0.20
CA ALA A 186 -63.43 -41.78 0.18
C ALA A 186 -64.38 -41.61 -1.02
N LEU A 187 -63.93 -40.93 -2.08
CA LEU A 187 -64.74 -40.63 -3.27
C LEU A 187 -64.56 -41.61 -4.43
N LEU A 188 -63.55 -42.50 -4.40
CA LEU A 188 -63.31 -43.50 -5.46
C LEU A 188 -64.52 -44.42 -5.73
N GLY A 189 -65.28 -44.77 -4.69
CA GLY A 189 -66.48 -45.62 -4.80
C GLY A 189 -67.70 -44.97 -5.49
N PHE A 190 -67.58 -43.70 -5.90
CA PHE A 190 -68.68 -42.92 -6.44
C PHE A 190 -68.53 -42.56 -7.92
N ARG A 191 -67.34 -42.77 -8.51
CA ARG A 191 -67.06 -42.46 -9.92
C ARG A 191 -67.99 -43.19 -10.90
N ASP A 192 -68.43 -44.40 -10.55
CA ASP A 192 -69.31 -45.22 -11.39
C ASP A 192 -70.82 -44.89 -11.25
N LYS A 193 -71.18 -43.95 -10.38
CA LYS A 193 -72.59 -43.58 -10.08
C LYS A 193 -73.04 -42.28 -10.76
N GLY A 194 -72.34 -41.83 -11.79
CA GLY A 194 -72.65 -40.58 -12.51
C GLY A 194 -72.14 -39.32 -11.81
N LEU A 195 -71.16 -39.46 -10.93
CA LEU A 195 -70.44 -38.39 -10.25
C LEU A 195 -69.06 -38.24 -10.89
N SER A 196 -68.70 -37.03 -11.31
CA SER A 196 -67.33 -36.73 -11.75
C SER A 196 -66.58 -36.01 -10.63
N VAL A 197 -65.38 -36.49 -10.32
CA VAL A 197 -64.50 -35.88 -9.32
C VAL A 197 -63.32 -35.23 -10.04
N GLU A 198 -63.13 -33.94 -9.82
CA GLU A 198 -62.01 -33.16 -10.36
C GLU A 198 -61.26 -32.46 -9.24
N GLU A 199 -59.94 -32.41 -9.33
CA GLU A 199 -59.09 -31.66 -8.40
C GLU A 199 -58.63 -30.36 -9.05
N LYS A 200 -58.84 -29.23 -8.37
CA LYS A 200 -58.37 -27.93 -8.84
C LYS A 200 -58.02 -27.00 -7.69
N ASN A 201 -56.83 -26.39 -7.75
CA ASN A 201 -56.38 -25.37 -6.80
C ASN A 201 -56.49 -25.79 -5.32
N GLY A 202 -56.21 -27.05 -5.01
CA GLY A 202 -56.28 -27.56 -3.63
C GLY A 202 -57.69 -27.85 -3.11
N LYS A 203 -58.72 -27.74 -3.96
CA LYS A 203 -60.12 -28.10 -3.67
C LYS A 203 -60.53 -29.31 -4.49
N VAL A 204 -61.46 -30.11 -3.95
CA VAL A 204 -62.02 -31.27 -4.64
C VAL A 204 -63.45 -30.92 -5.09
N TYR A 205 -63.72 -31.06 -6.38
CA TYR A 205 -65.00 -30.76 -7.00
C TYR A 205 -65.71 -32.06 -7.32
N VAL A 206 -66.88 -32.28 -6.72
CA VAL A 206 -67.77 -33.40 -7.04
C VAL A 206 -68.94 -32.86 -7.85
N SER A 207 -68.92 -33.07 -9.15
CA SER A 207 -69.94 -32.57 -10.07
C SER A 207 -71.00 -33.65 -10.34
N MET A 208 -72.26 -33.23 -10.31
CA MET A 208 -73.42 -34.05 -10.65
C MET A 208 -74.27 -33.34 -11.70
N ASP A 209 -74.58 -34.02 -12.80
CA ASP A 209 -75.43 -33.47 -13.87
C ASP A 209 -76.82 -33.14 -13.31
N ALA A 210 -77.26 -31.89 -13.49
CA ALA A 210 -78.54 -31.45 -12.97
C ALA A 210 -79.73 -32.14 -13.65
N LYS A 211 -79.58 -32.70 -14.85
CA LYS A 211 -80.63 -33.52 -15.50
C LYS A 211 -80.89 -34.83 -14.76
N LEU A 212 -79.90 -35.36 -14.05
CA LEU A 212 -80.05 -36.57 -13.22
C LEU A 212 -80.64 -36.24 -11.84
N LEU A 213 -80.58 -34.98 -11.45
CA LEU A 213 -81.06 -34.49 -10.16
C LEU A 213 -82.44 -33.84 -10.24
N PHE A 214 -82.75 -33.10 -11.31
CA PHE A 214 -83.93 -32.24 -11.39
C PHE A 214 -84.59 -32.33 -12.76
N ALA A 215 -85.92 -32.36 -12.76
CA ALA A 215 -86.70 -32.00 -13.95
C ALA A 215 -86.43 -30.56 -14.40
N SER A 216 -86.67 -30.28 -15.69
CA SER A 216 -86.50 -28.94 -16.26
C SER A 216 -87.33 -27.89 -15.50
N GLY A 217 -86.72 -26.77 -15.14
CA GLY A 217 -87.36 -25.71 -14.35
C GLY A 217 -87.70 -26.05 -12.89
N SER A 218 -87.45 -27.28 -12.44
CA SER A 218 -87.76 -27.74 -11.09
C SER A 218 -86.59 -27.54 -10.13
N THR A 219 -86.93 -27.29 -8.87
CA THR A 219 -86.03 -27.28 -7.70
C THR A 219 -86.19 -28.53 -6.83
N LYS A 220 -87.13 -29.43 -7.18
CA LYS A 220 -87.37 -30.70 -6.51
C LYS A 220 -86.46 -31.78 -7.09
N VAL A 221 -85.72 -32.45 -6.21
CA VAL A 221 -84.79 -33.52 -6.60
C VAL A 221 -85.54 -34.82 -6.88
N ASP A 222 -85.17 -35.49 -7.96
CA ASP A 222 -85.71 -36.79 -8.36
C ASP A 222 -85.25 -37.91 -7.42
N ALA A 223 -86.01 -39.02 -7.35
CA ALA A 223 -85.75 -40.10 -6.39
C ALA A 223 -84.33 -40.72 -6.51
N GLN A 224 -83.82 -40.83 -7.74
CA GLN A 224 -82.47 -41.33 -8.00
C GLN A 224 -81.40 -40.33 -7.54
N GLY A 225 -81.61 -39.03 -7.79
CA GLY A 225 -80.75 -37.96 -7.29
C GLY A 225 -80.72 -37.88 -5.77
N VAL A 226 -81.88 -38.04 -5.12
CA VAL A 226 -81.97 -38.15 -3.66
C VAL A 226 -81.10 -39.29 -3.15
N LYS A 227 -81.14 -40.47 -3.77
CA LYS A 227 -80.32 -41.61 -3.36
C LYS A 227 -78.81 -41.30 -3.46
N ALA A 228 -78.35 -40.74 -4.58
CA ALA A 228 -76.96 -40.37 -4.76
C ALA A 228 -76.48 -39.33 -3.73
N LEU A 229 -77.31 -38.32 -3.46
CA LEU A 229 -77.02 -37.29 -2.45
C LEU A 229 -76.97 -37.83 -1.02
N LYS A 230 -77.82 -38.83 -0.69
CA LYS A 230 -77.75 -39.50 0.63
C LYS A 230 -76.45 -40.25 0.82
N GLU A 231 -76.00 -40.97 -0.20
CA GLU A 231 -74.74 -41.71 -0.13
C GLU A 231 -73.54 -40.76 -0.07
N LEU A 232 -73.55 -39.66 -0.84
CA LEU A 232 -72.53 -38.62 -0.76
C LEU A 232 -72.50 -37.97 0.63
N ALA A 233 -73.67 -37.62 1.18
CA ALA A 233 -73.77 -37.05 2.52
C ALA A 233 -73.23 -38.00 3.60
N LYS A 234 -73.47 -39.32 3.46
CA LYS A 234 -72.94 -40.35 4.37
C LYS A 234 -71.43 -40.47 4.37
N VAL A 235 -70.77 -40.23 3.24
CA VAL A 235 -69.31 -40.25 3.14
C VAL A 235 -68.71 -39.00 3.78
N LEU A 236 -69.37 -37.87 3.59
CA LEU A 236 -68.90 -36.57 4.06
C LEU A 236 -69.26 -36.31 5.53
N GLU A 237 -70.20 -37.05 6.13
CA GLU A 237 -70.64 -36.83 7.52
C GLU A 237 -69.54 -37.07 8.56
N SER A 238 -68.48 -37.83 8.22
CA SER A 238 -67.35 -38.12 9.11
C SER A 238 -66.10 -37.27 8.79
N GLN A 239 -66.21 -36.26 7.93
CA GLN A 239 -65.09 -35.41 7.48
C GLN A 239 -65.24 -34.00 8.06
N GLU A 240 -64.94 -33.84 9.35
CA GLU A 240 -65.09 -32.57 10.08
C GLU A 240 -64.07 -31.50 9.65
N ASP A 241 -62.95 -31.93 9.08
CA ASP A 241 -61.82 -31.13 8.58
C ASP A 241 -62.15 -30.40 7.25
N LEU A 242 -63.38 -30.54 6.74
CA LEU A 242 -63.82 -29.99 5.46
C LEU A 242 -64.96 -28.99 5.63
N GLU A 243 -64.91 -27.92 4.85
CA GLU A 243 -66.04 -27.08 4.52
C GLU A 243 -66.62 -27.52 3.16
N ILE A 244 -67.93 -27.66 3.10
CA ILE A 244 -68.66 -28.19 1.95
C ILE A 244 -69.49 -27.07 1.35
N LEU A 245 -69.15 -26.66 0.14
CA LEU A 245 -69.89 -25.64 -0.60
C LEU A 245 -70.64 -26.29 -1.75
N VAL A 246 -71.96 -26.22 -1.73
CA VAL A 246 -72.81 -26.72 -2.82
C VAL A 246 -73.14 -25.56 -3.76
N GLU A 247 -72.61 -25.60 -4.98
CA GLU A 247 -72.81 -24.60 -6.01
C GLU A 247 -73.80 -25.08 -7.08
N GLY A 248 -74.83 -24.29 -7.31
CA GLY A 248 -75.78 -24.49 -8.41
C GLY A 248 -75.36 -23.73 -9.67
N HIS A 249 -75.41 -24.39 -10.82
CA HIS A 249 -75.14 -23.78 -12.13
C HIS A 249 -76.31 -24.01 -13.10
N THR A 250 -76.59 -23.01 -13.93
CA THR A 250 -77.58 -23.09 -15.01
C THR A 250 -76.89 -23.07 -16.38
N ASP A 251 -77.63 -23.39 -17.43
CA ASP A 251 -77.19 -23.06 -18.79
C ASP A 251 -77.55 -21.62 -19.14
N THR A 252 -77.20 -21.23 -20.36
CA THR A 252 -77.47 -19.90 -20.92
C THR A 252 -78.92 -19.71 -21.37
N ASP A 253 -79.79 -20.72 -21.18
CA ASP A 253 -81.18 -20.60 -21.57
C ASP A 253 -81.90 -19.74 -20.53
N LYS A 254 -82.47 -18.63 -20.99
CA LYS A 254 -83.08 -17.64 -20.09
C LYS A 254 -84.31 -18.23 -19.42
N MET A 255 -84.21 -18.47 -18.11
CA MET A 255 -85.40 -18.69 -17.28
C MET A 255 -86.12 -17.36 -17.06
N LYS A 256 -87.42 -17.36 -17.33
CA LYS A 256 -88.35 -16.30 -16.94
C LYS A 256 -89.66 -16.94 -16.50
N SER A 257 -90.03 -16.75 -15.24
CA SER A 257 -91.27 -17.27 -14.68
C SER A 257 -91.96 -16.19 -13.84
N SER A 258 -93.29 -16.19 -13.83
CA SER A 258 -94.10 -15.35 -12.92
C SER A 258 -94.20 -15.94 -11.50
N SER A 259 -93.70 -17.17 -11.31
CA SER A 259 -93.58 -17.86 -10.03
C SER A 259 -92.11 -18.19 -9.73
N HIS A 260 -91.78 -18.42 -8.45
CA HIS A 260 -90.43 -18.80 -8.04
C HIS A 260 -90.05 -20.21 -8.52
N PRO A 261 -88.84 -20.44 -9.07
CA PRO A 261 -87.78 -19.46 -9.36
C PRO A 261 -88.08 -18.56 -10.56
N SER A 262 -87.83 -17.26 -10.39
CA SER A 262 -88.10 -16.19 -11.36
C SER A 262 -87.03 -16.05 -12.44
N ASP A 263 -85.76 -16.34 -12.10
CA ASP A 263 -84.60 -16.27 -12.99
C ASP A 263 -83.55 -17.38 -12.72
N ASN A 264 -82.47 -17.38 -13.51
CA ASN A 264 -81.39 -18.37 -13.39
C ASN A 264 -80.59 -18.25 -12.08
N TRP A 265 -80.51 -17.06 -11.48
CA TRP A 265 -79.89 -16.88 -10.17
C TRP A 265 -80.69 -17.60 -9.10
N GLU A 266 -81.99 -17.32 -9.04
CA GLU A 266 -82.89 -17.92 -8.08
C GLU A 266 -82.98 -19.44 -8.27
N LEU A 267 -83.06 -19.91 -9.52
CA LEU A 267 -83.04 -21.35 -9.82
C LEU A 267 -81.78 -22.02 -9.28
N SER A 268 -80.61 -21.42 -9.52
CA SER A 268 -79.33 -21.99 -9.10
C SER A 268 -79.21 -22.08 -7.57
N VAL A 269 -79.59 -21.02 -6.85
CA VAL A 269 -79.54 -20.98 -5.38
C VAL A 269 -80.57 -21.94 -4.77
N LEU A 270 -81.80 -21.98 -5.29
CA LEU A 270 -82.83 -22.88 -4.77
C LEU A 270 -82.48 -24.34 -4.99
N ARG A 271 -81.90 -24.69 -6.15
CA ARG A 271 -81.41 -26.06 -6.40
C ARG A 271 -80.29 -26.45 -5.46
N ALA A 272 -79.28 -25.59 -5.27
CA ALA A 272 -78.21 -25.82 -4.31
C ALA A 272 -78.77 -26.00 -2.88
N THR A 273 -79.73 -25.16 -2.49
CA THR A 273 -80.42 -25.25 -1.18
C THR A 273 -81.19 -26.56 -1.02
N SER A 274 -81.90 -27.02 -2.05
CA SER A 274 -82.58 -28.32 -2.03
C SER A 274 -81.60 -29.47 -1.80
N VAL A 275 -80.43 -29.42 -2.44
CA VAL A 275 -79.37 -30.41 -2.25
C VAL A 275 -78.83 -30.39 -0.82
N VAL A 276 -78.48 -29.22 -0.29
CA VAL A 276 -78.02 -29.07 1.11
C VAL A 276 -79.04 -29.63 2.09
N LYS A 277 -80.34 -29.30 1.92
CA LYS A 277 -81.42 -29.84 2.76
C LYS A 277 -81.49 -31.37 2.73
N ILE A 278 -81.32 -31.98 1.55
CA ILE A 278 -81.32 -33.44 1.41
C ILE A 278 -80.09 -34.05 2.11
N MET A 279 -78.91 -33.45 1.92
CA MET A 279 -77.69 -33.94 2.57
C MET A 279 -77.78 -33.88 4.09
N LEU A 280 -78.23 -32.74 4.65
CA LEU A 280 -78.43 -32.57 6.09
C LEU A 280 -79.50 -33.49 6.67
N SER A 281 -80.65 -33.63 6.01
CA SER A 281 -81.75 -34.46 6.54
C SER A 281 -81.43 -35.95 6.59
N ASN A 282 -80.36 -36.40 5.93
CA ASN A 282 -80.01 -37.82 5.79
C ASN A 282 -78.59 -38.14 6.29
N SER A 283 -77.95 -37.21 6.99
CA SER A 283 -76.63 -37.40 7.58
C SER A 283 -76.54 -36.81 8.98
N LYS A 284 -75.43 -37.08 9.67
CA LYS A 284 -75.07 -36.43 10.94
C LYS A 284 -74.14 -35.23 10.74
N MET A 285 -74.08 -34.70 9.52
CA MET A 285 -73.23 -33.56 9.18
C MET A 285 -73.64 -32.33 9.97
N ASP A 286 -72.65 -31.61 10.50
CA ASP A 286 -72.88 -30.33 11.16
C ASP A 286 -73.40 -29.29 10.15
N PRO A 287 -74.57 -28.66 10.36
CA PRO A 287 -75.07 -27.61 9.49
C PRO A 287 -74.12 -26.42 9.30
N VAL A 288 -73.15 -26.21 10.20
CA VAL A 288 -72.15 -25.15 10.09
C VAL A 288 -71.10 -25.45 9.01
N THR A 289 -70.89 -26.73 8.65
CA THR A 289 -69.84 -27.12 7.68
C THR A 289 -70.33 -27.16 6.24
N ILE A 290 -71.63 -26.93 5.98
CA ILE A 290 -72.20 -26.96 4.64
C ILE A 290 -72.94 -25.66 4.28
N SER A 291 -72.65 -25.13 3.11
CA SER A 291 -73.31 -23.92 2.58
C SER A 291 -73.83 -24.13 1.16
N ALA A 292 -74.84 -23.37 0.78
CA ALA A 292 -75.40 -23.37 -0.58
C ALA A 292 -75.08 -22.03 -1.26
N SER A 293 -74.66 -22.09 -2.52
CA SER A 293 -74.42 -20.92 -3.36
C SER A 293 -74.95 -21.15 -4.77
N GLY A 294 -75.33 -20.07 -5.45
CA GLY A 294 -75.72 -20.08 -6.85
C GLY A 294 -74.69 -19.34 -7.68
N ARG A 295 -74.40 -19.84 -8.89
CA ARG A 295 -73.49 -19.21 -9.85
C ARG A 295 -74.18 -18.83 -11.16
N SER A 296 -75.48 -19.11 -11.28
CA SER A 296 -76.27 -18.86 -12.50
C SER A 296 -75.55 -19.42 -13.75
N GLU A 297 -75.64 -18.72 -14.87
CA GLU A 297 -75.05 -19.09 -16.17
C GLU A 297 -73.60 -18.63 -16.36
N PHE A 298 -73.04 -17.87 -15.40
CA PHE A 298 -71.80 -17.10 -15.58
C PHE A 298 -70.50 -17.91 -15.42
N ILE A 299 -70.60 -19.16 -14.98
CA ILE A 299 -69.45 -20.09 -14.86
C ILE A 299 -69.75 -21.37 -15.66
N PRO A 300 -69.77 -21.30 -17.00
CA PRO A 300 -69.93 -22.48 -17.85
C PRO A 300 -68.65 -23.33 -17.85
N ILE A 301 -68.80 -24.64 -17.82
CA ILE A 301 -67.68 -25.58 -18.05
C ILE A 301 -67.37 -25.67 -19.54
N ASP A 302 -68.40 -25.59 -20.39
CA ASP A 302 -68.30 -25.81 -21.82
C ASP A 302 -69.24 -24.83 -22.53
N SER A 303 -68.70 -23.90 -23.31
CA SER A 303 -69.49 -22.86 -23.97
C SER A 303 -70.51 -23.42 -24.98
N GLU A 304 -70.22 -24.58 -25.56
CA GLU A 304 -71.06 -25.22 -26.58
C GLU A 304 -72.01 -26.25 -25.97
N ASN A 305 -71.60 -26.91 -24.86
CA ASN A 305 -72.37 -27.97 -24.25
C ASN A 305 -73.22 -27.50 -23.07
N LYS A 306 -74.42 -26.99 -23.39
CA LYS A 306 -75.43 -26.58 -22.41
C LYS A 306 -75.81 -27.66 -21.39
N ALA A 307 -75.71 -28.95 -21.75
CA ALA A 307 -76.05 -30.02 -20.81
C ALA A 307 -75.04 -30.08 -19.66
N LYS A 308 -73.74 -29.96 -19.95
CA LYS A 308 -72.68 -29.94 -18.93
C LYS A 308 -72.75 -28.72 -18.02
N ASN A 309 -73.27 -27.60 -18.51
CA ASN A 309 -73.37 -26.37 -17.70
C ASN A 309 -74.47 -26.46 -16.64
N ARG A 310 -75.51 -27.27 -16.85
CA ARG A 310 -76.54 -27.54 -15.85
C ARG A 310 -76.06 -28.61 -14.89
N ARG A 311 -75.50 -28.19 -13.76
CA ARG A 311 -74.91 -29.11 -12.77
C ARG A 311 -75.02 -28.57 -11.36
N ILE A 312 -74.86 -29.47 -10.40
CA ILE A 312 -74.56 -29.15 -9.02
C ILE A 312 -73.13 -29.56 -8.75
N GLU A 313 -72.32 -28.64 -8.24
CA GLU A 313 -70.96 -28.92 -7.78
C GLU A 313 -70.92 -28.91 -6.26
N VAL A 314 -70.47 -30.00 -5.67
CA VAL A 314 -70.14 -30.06 -4.25
C VAL A 314 -68.63 -29.86 -4.14
N VAL A 315 -68.24 -28.66 -3.71
CA VAL A 315 -66.85 -28.25 -3.54
C VAL A 315 -66.42 -28.54 -2.11
N LEU A 316 -65.43 -29.42 -1.97
CA LEU A 316 -64.82 -29.76 -0.68
C LEU A 316 -63.58 -28.90 -0.48
N ILE A 317 -63.62 -28.08 0.57
CA ILE A 317 -62.59 -27.10 0.91
C ILE A 317 -61.95 -27.56 2.23
N PRO A 318 -60.65 -27.88 2.23
CA PRO A 318 -59.90 -28.07 3.48
C PRO A 318 -60.06 -26.90 4.43
N LYS A 319 -60.44 -27.15 5.69
CA LYS A 319 -60.34 -26.14 6.73
C LYS A 319 -58.86 -25.92 7.03
N LEU A 320 -58.35 -24.78 6.63
CA LEU A 320 -56.95 -24.41 6.87
C LEU A 320 -56.74 -23.77 8.26
N ASP A 321 -57.82 -23.52 9.01
CA ASP A 321 -57.75 -22.87 10.32
C ASP A 321 -57.02 -23.75 11.36
N GLU A 322 -57.29 -25.06 11.38
CA GLU A 322 -56.52 -26.02 12.20
C GLU A 322 -55.04 -26.07 11.78
N LEU A 323 -54.73 -25.82 10.51
CA LEU A 323 -53.37 -25.71 10.00
C LEU A 323 -52.64 -24.50 10.60
N PHE A 324 -53.35 -23.39 10.81
CA PHE A 324 -52.78 -22.20 11.46
C PHE A 324 -52.55 -22.42 12.96
N ASP A 325 -53.43 -23.15 13.65
CA ASP A 325 -53.29 -23.45 15.07
C ASP A 325 -52.13 -24.42 15.39
N ILE A 326 -51.86 -25.39 14.50
CA ILE A 326 -50.72 -26.32 14.62
C ILE A 326 -49.37 -25.62 14.36
N ILE A 327 -49.36 -24.56 13.56
CA ILE A 327 -48.14 -23.81 13.19
C ILE A 327 -47.88 -22.64 14.16
N SER A 328 -48.90 -22.19 14.90
CA SER A 328 -48.81 -21.07 15.85
C SER A 328 -48.53 -21.48 17.30
N ASN A 329 -48.60 -22.78 17.63
CA ASN A 329 -48.14 -23.39 18.89
C ASN A 329 -46.78 -24.06 18.70
#